data_AF-A0A1E1WW56-F1
#
_entry.id   AF-A0A1E1WW56-F1
#
_cell.length_a   1.000
_cell.length_b   1.000
_cell.length_c   1.000
_cell.angle_alpha   90.00
_cell.angle_beta   90.00
_cell.angle_gamma   90.00
#
_symmetry.space_group_name_H-M   'P 1'
#
loop_
_entity.id
_entity.type
_entity.pdbx_description
1 polymer ?
#
loop_
_entity_poly.entity_id
_entity_poly.type
_entity_poly.pdbx_seq_one_letter_code
_entity_poly.pdbx_strand_id
1 'polypeptide(L)'
;LPQKPLRSHLAARYLLSEARKHQTTEKRLCRAHQELQAKMDTYRCYLASSRKGRELYLQYHARGERSVEESARLVGLGLPKPFEKPQD
;
A
#
# COMPACT_ATOMS: atom_id res chain seq x y z
N LEU A 1 -23.65 19.40 57.75
CA LEU A 1 -22.92 19.07 56.51
C LEU A 1 -22.13 17.77 56.74
N PRO A 2 -22.08 16.84 55.77
CA PRO A 2 -21.44 15.54 55.98
C PRO A 2 -19.95 15.75 56.29
N GLN A 3 -19.45 15.09 57.35
CA GLN A 3 -18.11 15.32 57.89
C GLN A 3 -16.97 14.67 57.09
N LYS A 4 -17.29 13.91 56.04
CA LYS A 4 -16.30 13.24 55.19
C LYS A 4 -16.05 14.04 53.91
N PRO A 5 -14.79 14.11 53.41
CA PRO A 5 -14.48 14.83 52.19
C PRO A 5 -15.26 14.23 51.01
N LEU A 6 -15.84 15.06 50.15
CA LEU A 6 -16.72 14.66 49.03
C LEU A 6 -16.11 13.52 48.17
N ARG A 7 -14.79 13.54 47.97
CA ARG A 7 -14.02 12.53 47.22
C ARG A 7 -14.05 11.13 47.82
N SER A 8 -14.38 11.01 49.11
CA SER A 8 -14.51 9.71 49.79
C SER A 8 -15.87 9.05 49.57
N HIS A 9 -16.84 9.79 49.02
CA HIS A 9 -18.17 9.27 48.74
C HIS A 9 -18.13 8.31 47.54
N LEU A 10 -18.82 7.17 47.65
CA LEU A 10 -18.85 6.13 46.61
C LEU A 10 -19.32 6.68 45.25
N ALA A 11 -20.44 7.42 45.23
CA ALA A 11 -20.95 8.08 44.04
C ALA A 11 -19.94 9.04 43.41
N ALA A 12 -19.23 9.84 44.21
CA ALA A 12 -18.20 10.75 43.71
C ALA A 12 -17.00 10.01 43.11
N ARG A 13 -16.57 8.91 43.73
CA ARG A 13 -15.50 8.05 43.19
C ARG A 13 -15.91 7.38 41.88
N TYR A 14 -17.14 6.88 41.81
CA TYR A 14 -17.69 6.25 40.62
C TYR A 14 -17.82 7.24 39.47
N LEU A 15 -18.39 8.42 39.72
CA LEU A 15 -18.46 9.51 38.74
C LEU A 15 -17.07 9.94 38.26
N LEU A 16 -16.10 10.09 39.16
CA LEU A 16 -14.73 10.44 38.77
C LEU A 16 -14.03 9.32 38.00
N SER A 17 -14.26 8.05 38.33
CA SER A 17 -13.67 6.92 37.59
C SER A 17 -14.29 6.79 36.21
N GLU A 18 -15.60 6.90 36.09
CA GLU A 18 -16.30 6.86 34.81
C GLU A 18 -15.93 8.08 33.95
N ALA A 19 -15.86 9.28 34.54
CA ALA A 19 -15.41 10.48 33.85
C ALA A 19 -13.96 10.38 33.35
N ARG A 20 -13.05 9.72 34.09
CA ARG A 20 -11.67 9.48 33.64
C ARG A 20 -11.58 8.38 32.57
N LYS A 21 -12.35 7.31 32.74
CA LYS A 21 -12.39 6.16 31.81
C LYS A 21 -13.01 6.53 30.47
N HIS A 22 -14.03 7.39 30.50
CA HIS A 22 -14.74 7.92 29.35
C HIS A 22 -14.35 9.36 29.02
N GLN A 23 -13.28 9.88 29.64
CA GLN A 23 -12.65 11.11 29.17
C GLN A 23 -12.25 10.84 27.73
N THR A 24 -13.01 11.41 26.78
CA THR A 24 -12.73 11.37 25.36
C THR A 24 -11.39 12.08 25.18
N THR A 25 -10.32 11.34 25.39
CA THR A 25 -8.99 11.80 25.10
C THR A 25 -8.99 12.11 23.61
N GLU A 26 -8.51 13.30 23.25
CA GLU A 26 -8.38 13.73 21.85
C GLU A 26 -7.72 12.63 21.00
N LYS A 27 -6.86 11.80 21.61
CA LYS A 27 -6.28 10.57 21.04
C LYS A 27 -7.30 9.59 20.44
N ARG A 28 -8.49 9.38 21.03
CA ARG A 28 -9.52 8.47 20.47
C ARG A 28 -10.19 9.04 19.22
N LEU A 29 -10.46 10.35 19.19
CA LEU A 29 -11.04 11.03 18.04
C LEU A 29 -10.01 11.22 16.91
N CYS A 30 -8.79 11.66 17.24
CA CYS A 30 -7.70 11.81 16.28
C CYS A 30 -7.34 10.47 15.63
N ARG A 31 -7.29 9.38 16.41
CA ARG A 31 -6.93 8.05 15.90
C ARG A 31 -7.92 7.53 14.87
N ALA A 32 -9.23 7.63 15.09
CA ALA A 32 -10.20 7.13 14.12
C ALA A 32 -10.16 7.89 12.78
N HIS A 33 -10.04 9.22 12.82
CA HIS A 33 -9.94 10.04 11.61
C HIS A 33 -8.62 9.82 10.86
N GLN A 34 -7.49 9.78 11.58
CA GLN A 34 -6.18 9.50 11.01
C GLN A 34 -6.08 8.08 10.47
N GLU A 35 -6.72 7.10 11.11
CA GLU A 35 -6.78 5.73 10.62
C GLU A 35 -7.56 5.62 9.30
N LEU A 36 -8.66 6.36 9.15
CA LEU A 36 -9.38 6.40 7.88
C LEU A 36 -8.53 7.03 6.79
N GLN A 37 -7.92 8.20 7.05
CA GLN A 37 -7.03 8.85 6.08
C GLN A 37 -5.86 7.95 5.67
N ALA A 38 -5.17 7.34 6.65
CA ALA A 38 -4.07 6.41 6.38
C ALA A 38 -4.51 5.21 5.53
N LYS A 39 -5.71 4.66 5.76
CA LYS A 39 -6.28 3.59 4.93
C LYS A 39 -6.55 4.08 3.51
N MET A 40 -7.17 5.25 3.35
CA MET A 40 -7.45 5.85 2.04
C MET A 40 -6.16 6.06 1.23
N ASP A 41 -5.12 6.60 1.88
CA ASP A 41 -3.81 6.81 1.26
C ASP A 41 -3.14 5.48 0.87
N THR A 42 -3.26 4.46 1.72
CA THR A 42 -2.77 3.12 1.43
C THR A 42 -3.45 2.53 0.20
N TYR A 43 -4.79 2.59 0.12
CA TYR A 43 -5.53 2.11 -1.04
C TYR A 43 -5.22 2.90 -2.31
N ARG A 44 -5.09 4.23 -2.19
CA ARG A 44 -4.70 5.09 -3.31
C ARG A 44 -3.33 4.68 -3.85
N CYS A 45 -2.34 4.50 -2.97
CA CYS A 45 -1.00 4.05 -3.35
C CYS A 45 -1.05 2.68 -4.04
N TYR A 46 -1.78 1.72 -3.46
CA TYR A 46 -1.93 0.38 -4.00
C TYR A 46 -2.58 0.35 -5.40
N LEU A 47 -3.66 1.12 -5.60
CA LEU A 47 -4.33 1.18 -6.90
C LEU A 47 -3.46 1.87 -7.95
N ALA A 48 -2.76 2.94 -7.57
CA ALA A 48 -1.83 3.64 -8.46
C ALA A 48 -0.66 2.73 -8.87
N SER A 49 -0.03 2.05 -7.91
CA SER A 49 1.10 1.14 -8.17
C SER A 49 0.67 -0.06 -9.00
N SER A 50 -0.50 -0.63 -8.75
CA SER A 50 -1.04 -1.77 -9.52
C SER A 50 -1.30 -1.39 -10.99
N ARG A 51 -1.87 -0.20 -11.24
CA ARG A 51 -2.07 0.31 -12.61
C ARG A 51 -0.74 0.55 -13.31
N LYS A 52 0.22 1.17 -12.62
CA LYS A 52 1.56 1.41 -13.18
C LYS A 52 2.31 0.11 -13.46
N GLY A 53 2.21 -0.87 -12.56
CA GLY A 53 2.78 -2.20 -12.74
C GLY A 53 2.22 -2.90 -13.97
N ARG A 54 0.90 -2.79 -14.21
CA ARG A 54 0.27 -3.31 -15.43
C ARG A 54 0.75 -2.59 -16.68
N GLU A 55 0.87 -1.27 -16.66
CA GLU A 55 1.40 -0.49 -17.78
C GLU A 55 2.82 -0.92 -18.15
N LEU A 56 3.71 -1.05 -17.15
CA LEU A 56 5.08 -1.53 -17.35
C LEU A 56 5.11 -2.97 -17.86
N TYR A 57 4.28 -3.84 -17.30
CA TYR A 57 4.16 -5.22 -17.78
C TYR A 57 3.72 -5.26 -19.25
N LEU A 58 2.73 -4.45 -19.63
CA LEU A 58 2.30 -4.33 -21.02
C LEU A 58 3.39 -3.80 -21.94
N GLN A 59 4.18 -2.84 -21.47
CA GLN A 59 5.25 -2.23 -22.25
C GLN A 59 6.44 -3.17 -22.47
N TYR A 60 6.83 -3.94 -21.44
CA TYR A 60 8.10 -4.69 -21.45
C TYR A 60 7.93 -6.21 -21.50
N HIS A 61 6.82 -6.75 -20.98
CA HIS A 61 6.65 -8.20 -20.81
C HIS A 61 5.45 -8.79 -21.58
N ALA A 62 4.53 -7.99 -22.12
CA ALA A 62 3.36 -8.53 -22.80
C ALA A 62 3.66 -9.22 -24.14
N ARG A 63 4.79 -8.91 -24.79
CA ARG A 63 5.23 -9.58 -26.02
C ARG A 63 6.09 -10.83 -25.78
N GLY A 64 6.46 -11.13 -24.53
CA GLY A 64 7.45 -12.15 -24.20
C GLY A 64 8.88 -11.74 -24.54
N GLU A 65 9.83 -12.68 -24.45
CA GLU A 65 11.20 -12.47 -24.89
C GLU A 65 11.27 -12.37 -26.41
N ARG A 66 12.04 -11.41 -26.93
CA ARG A 66 12.22 -11.20 -28.37
C ARG A 66 13.04 -12.35 -28.97
N SER A 67 12.83 -12.66 -30.25
CA SER A 67 13.66 -13.68 -30.92
C SER A 67 15.12 -13.24 -31.03
N VAL A 68 16.01 -14.18 -31.31
CA VAL A 68 17.43 -13.89 -31.54
C VAL A 68 17.61 -12.97 -32.75
N GLU A 69 16.83 -13.13 -33.84
CA GLU A 69 16.85 -12.19 -34.98
C GLU A 69 16.44 -10.77 -34.58
N GLU A 70 15.36 -10.64 -33.82
CA GLU A 70 14.86 -9.32 -33.39
C GLU A 70 15.85 -8.63 -32.47
N SER A 71 16.45 -9.39 -31.56
CA SER A 71 17.47 -8.89 -30.63
C SER A 71 18.74 -8.46 -31.35
N ALA A 72 19.23 -9.24 -32.32
CA ALA A 72 20.37 -8.89 -33.15
C ALA A 72 20.12 -7.58 -33.94
N ARG A 73 18.93 -7.42 -34.51
CA ARG A 73 18.58 -6.20 -35.27
C ARG A 73 18.55 -4.93 -34.42
N LEU A 74 18.17 -5.01 -33.14
CA LEU A 74 18.16 -3.83 -32.25
C LEU A 74 19.54 -3.22 -32.04
N VAL A 75 20.58 -4.05 -32.10
CA VAL A 75 21.98 -3.63 -31.93
C VAL A 75 22.71 -3.47 -33.27
N GLY A 76 21.98 -3.51 -34.40
CA GLY A 76 22.56 -3.37 -35.74
C GLY A 76 23.30 -4.60 -36.25
N LEU A 77 23.06 -5.77 -35.66
CA LEU A 77 23.65 -7.05 -36.07
C LEU A 77 22.69 -7.85 -36.95
N GLY A 78 23.24 -8.63 -37.87
CA GLY A 78 22.52 -9.61 -38.69
C GLY A 78 22.90 -11.03 -38.29
N LEU A 79 21.96 -11.97 -38.42
CA LEU A 79 22.27 -13.39 -38.26
C LEU A 79 22.95 -13.95 -39.51
N PRO A 80 23.91 -14.88 -39.36
CA PRO A 80 24.52 -15.55 -40.49
C PRO A 80 23.47 -16.40 -41.22
N LYS A 81 23.57 -16.44 -42.56
CA LYS A 81 22.76 -17.37 -43.35
C LYS A 81 23.22 -18.81 -43.07
N PRO A 82 22.31 -19.76 -42.86
CA PRO A 82 22.69 -21.16 -42.75
C PRO A 82 23.39 -21.60 -44.04
N PHE A 83 24.41 -22.45 -43.89
CA PHE A 83 25.16 -22.99 -45.02
C PHE A 83 24.27 -23.99 -45.79
N GLU A 84 24.04 -23.72 -47.08
CA GLU A 84 23.39 -24.65 -47.99
C GLU A 84 24.45 -25.50 -48.68
N LYS A 85 24.34 -26.83 -48.60
CA LYS A 85 25.18 -27.72 -49.42
C LYS A 85 24.75 -27.59 -50.88
N PRO A 86 25.70 -27.47 -51.83
CA PRO A 86 25.37 -27.59 -53.24
C PRO A 86 24.72 -28.96 -53.51
N GLN A 87 23.65 -28.97 -54.30
CA GLN A 87 23.03 -30.21 -54.79
C GLN A 87 23.95 -30.79 -55.87
N ASP A 88 24.50 -31.98 -55.60
CA ASP A 88 25.23 -32.82 -56.55
C ASP A 88 24.27 -33.49 -57.55
#